data_AF-A0A3A9W1T4-F1
#
_entry.id   AF-A0A3A9W1T4-F1
#
_cell.length_a   1.000
_cell.length_b   1.000
_cell.length_c   1.000
_cell.angle_alpha   90.00
_cell.angle_beta   90.00
_cell.angle_gamma   90.00
#
_symmetry.space_group_name_H-M   'P 1'
#
loop_
_entity.id
_entity.type
_entity.pdbx_description
1 polymer ?
#
loop_
_entity_poly.entity_id
_entity_poly.type
_entity_poly.pdbx_seq_one_letter_code
_entity_poly.pdbx_strand_id
1 'polypeptide(L)'
;MSDQMPTDNLRFSNETIQALINSLNQEIELLQGSKTKLEATTTEVMAGWQGQAGSRFGAGQQEANLNLDRLIRSLENLRGLVEMSRNDFDDLEQQQLDDMLRAQSGLANIQSAGFENLA
;
A
#
# COMPACT_ATOMS: atom_id res chain seq x y z
N MET A 1 20.63 -4.73 -28.64
CA MET A 1 19.61 -4.10 -27.80
C MET A 1 19.21 -5.15 -26.79
N SER A 2 19.59 -4.95 -25.53
CA SER A 2 19.35 -5.90 -24.44
C SER A 2 17.85 -5.97 -24.19
N ASP A 3 17.26 -7.15 -24.38
CA ASP A 3 15.95 -7.47 -23.83
C ASP A 3 15.98 -7.14 -22.34
N GLN A 4 15.33 -6.03 -21.96
CA GLN A 4 15.01 -5.79 -20.57
C GLN A 4 14.02 -6.88 -20.18
N MET A 5 14.52 -7.85 -19.41
CA MET A 5 13.67 -8.90 -18.87
C MET A 5 12.55 -8.23 -18.05
N PRO A 6 11.27 -8.61 -18.24
CA PRO A 6 10.14 -8.05 -17.52
C PRO A 6 10.31 -8.03 -15.99
N THR A 7 11.12 -8.96 -15.47
CA THR A 7 11.47 -9.13 -14.06
C THR A 7 12.11 -7.90 -13.42
N ASP A 8 12.92 -7.14 -14.15
CA ASP A 8 13.57 -5.95 -13.57
C ASP A 8 12.55 -4.84 -13.29
N ASN A 9 11.63 -4.58 -14.22
CA ASN A 9 10.57 -3.59 -14.04
C ASN A 9 9.60 -3.96 -12.91
N LEU A 10 9.33 -5.26 -12.71
CA LEU A 10 8.48 -5.74 -11.63
C LEU A 10 9.14 -5.55 -10.25
N ARG A 11 10.44 -5.82 -10.12
CA ARG A 11 11.15 -5.63 -8.85
C ARG A 11 11.22 -4.16 -8.43
N PHE A 12 11.49 -3.25 -9.37
CA PHE A 12 11.44 -1.80 -9.12
C PHE A 12 10.03 -1.32 -8.72
N SER A 13 8.98 -1.93 -9.29
CA SER A 13 7.60 -1.65 -8.91
C SER A 13 7.32 -2.06 -7.46
N ASN A 14 7.76 -3.23 -7.03
CA ASN A 14 7.53 -3.73 -5.67
C ASN A 14 8.21 -2.85 -4.59
N GLU A 15 9.47 -2.46 -4.80
CA GLU A 15 10.19 -1.56 -3.90
C GLU A 15 9.49 -0.20 -3.78
N THR A 16 8.98 0.33 -4.90
CA THR A 16 8.23 1.59 -4.95
C THR A 16 6.87 1.48 -4.24
N ILE A 17 6.15 0.37 -4.44
CA ILE A 17 4.88 0.08 -3.78
C ILE A 17 5.10 -0.05 -2.26
N GLN A 18 6.15 -0.73 -1.82
CA GLN A 18 6.48 -0.86 -0.41
C GLN A 18 6.84 0.49 0.22
N ALA A 19 7.59 1.34 -0.49
CA ALA A 19 7.88 2.70 -0.04
C ALA A 19 6.59 3.54 0.11
N LEU A 20 5.65 3.41 -0.83
CA LEU A 20 4.35 4.07 -0.76
C LEU A 20 3.54 3.59 0.45
N ILE A 21 3.44 2.28 0.67
CA ILE A 21 2.75 1.70 1.84
C ILE A 21 3.35 2.24 3.14
N ASN A 22 4.68 2.27 3.24
CA ASN A 22 5.38 2.80 4.42
C ASN A 22 5.08 4.29 4.63
N SER A 23 5.07 5.09 3.57
CA SER A 23 4.72 6.51 3.65
C SER A 23 3.27 6.72 4.09
N LEU A 24 2.33 5.89 3.61
CA LEU A 24 0.93 5.96 4.01
C LEU A 24 0.75 5.60 5.48
N ASN A 25 1.46 4.58 5.96
CA ASN A 25 1.43 4.20 7.38
C ASN A 25 1.95 5.33 8.27
N GLN A 26 3.06 5.97 7.90
CA GLN A 26 3.60 7.11 8.64
C GLN A 26 2.62 8.28 8.69
N GLU A 27 1.97 8.61 7.58
CA GLU A 27 1.01 9.71 7.53
C GLU A 27 -0.24 9.41 8.37
N ILE A 28 -0.74 8.17 8.33
CA ILE A 28 -1.86 7.72 9.17
C ILE A 28 -1.50 7.87 10.66
N GLU A 29 -0.30 7.43 11.07
CA GLU A 29 0.17 7.56 12.45
C GLU A 29 0.30 9.03 12.88
N LEU A 30 0.83 9.90 12.01
CA LEU A 30 0.94 11.34 12.28
C LEU A 30 -0.44 12.00 12.46
N LEU A 31 -1.42 11.63 11.63
CA LEU A 31 -2.80 12.13 11.75
C LEU A 31 -3.48 11.64 13.03
N GLN A 32 -3.30 10.37 13.39
CA GLN A 32 -3.81 9.81 14.66
C GLN A 32 -3.18 10.50 15.88
N GLY A 33 -1.88 10.76 15.83
CA GLY A 33 -1.18 11.54 16.86
C GLY A 33 -1.69 12.98 16.96
N SER A 34 -1.96 13.61 15.82
CA SER A 34 -2.50 14.97 15.76
C SER A 34 -3.92 15.05 16.33
N LYS A 35 -4.77 14.05 16.02
CA LYS A 35 -6.11 13.92 16.61
C LYS A 35 -6.05 13.81 18.13
N THR A 36 -5.20 12.92 18.67
CA THR A 36 -5.03 12.74 20.12
C THR A 36 -4.60 14.05 20.80
N LYS A 37 -3.64 14.77 20.22
CA LYS A 37 -3.19 16.07 20.75
C LYS A 37 -4.31 17.10 20.74
N LEU A 38 -5.07 17.17 19.65
CA LEU A 38 -6.18 18.09 19.50
C LEU A 38 -7.29 17.84 20.54
N GLU A 39 -7.59 16.57 20.81
CA GLU A 39 -8.54 16.17 21.87
C GLU A 39 -8.03 16.54 23.27
N ALA A 40 -6.74 16.36 23.55
CA ALA A 40 -6.13 16.75 24.82
C ALA A 40 -6.18 18.28 25.02
N THR A 41 -5.74 19.06 24.04
CA THR A 41 -5.81 20.53 24.08
C THR A 41 -7.24 21.04 24.21
N THR A 42 -8.19 20.36 23.56
CA THR A 42 -9.61 20.73 23.68
C THR A 42 -10.10 20.61 25.11
N THR A 43 -9.75 19.51 25.78
CA THR A 43 -10.14 19.26 27.17
C THR A 43 -9.62 20.37 28.09
N GLU A 44 -8.37 20.80 27.88
CA GLU A 44 -7.76 21.91 28.64
C GLU A 44 -8.44 23.25 28.37
N VAL A 45 -8.72 23.58 27.10
CA VAL A 45 -9.37 24.85 26.72
C VAL A 45 -10.81 24.91 27.23
N MET A 46 -11.57 23.81 27.08
CA MET A 46 -12.95 23.73 27.56
C MET A 46 -13.04 23.85 29.08
N ALA A 47 -12.04 23.37 29.83
CA ALA A 47 -11.99 23.55 31.27
C ALA A 47 -11.88 25.03 31.69
N GLY A 48 -11.24 25.86 30.87
CA GLY A 48 -11.09 27.30 31.14
C GLY A 48 -12.18 28.19 30.55
N TRP A 49 -12.89 27.74 29.51
CA TRP A 49 -13.80 28.59 28.73
C TRP A 49 -15.26 28.15 28.89
N GLN A 50 -15.96 28.75 29.87
CA GLN A 50 -17.39 28.52 30.06
C GLN A 50 -18.26 29.39 29.13
N GLY A 51 -19.45 28.90 28.76
CA GLY A 51 -20.46 29.67 28.01
C GLY A 51 -20.34 29.56 26.48
N GLN A 52 -20.72 30.63 25.77
CA GLN A 52 -20.82 30.63 24.29
C GLN A 52 -19.48 30.36 23.58
N ALA A 53 -18.35 30.80 24.15
CA ALA A 53 -17.03 30.57 23.59
C ALA A 53 -16.65 29.08 23.61
N GLY A 54 -16.90 28.39 24.73
CA GLY A 54 -16.69 26.94 24.85
C GLY A 54 -17.58 26.15 23.90
N SER A 55 -18.84 26.56 23.70
CA SER A 55 -19.75 25.91 22.75
C SER A 55 -19.28 26.02 21.30
N ARG A 56 -18.83 27.20 20.85
CA ARG A 56 -18.31 27.39 19.48
C ARG A 56 -17.00 26.64 19.25
N PHE A 57 -16.10 26.68 20.23
CA PHE A 57 -14.85 25.95 20.18
C PHE A 57 -15.09 24.43 20.10
N GLY A 58 -15.99 23.89 20.94
CA GLY A 58 -16.36 22.47 20.90
C GLY A 58 -16.97 22.04 19.56
N ALA A 59 -17.80 22.89 18.94
CA ALA A 59 -18.36 22.61 17.61
C ALA A 59 -17.27 22.55 16.52
N GLY A 60 -16.36 23.53 16.49
CA GLY A 60 -15.23 23.54 15.54
C GLY A 60 -14.29 22.35 15.76
N GLN A 61 -14.08 21.95 17.01
CA GLN A 61 -13.30 20.77 17.35
C GLN A 61 -13.95 19.48 16.82
N GLN A 62 -15.26 19.34 17.01
CA GLN A 62 -15.98 18.17 16.52
C GLN A 62 -15.90 18.06 14.99
N GLU A 63 -15.98 19.19 14.28
CA GLU A 63 -15.79 19.24 12.84
C GLU A 63 -14.36 18.86 12.42
N ALA A 64 -13.34 19.37 13.12
CA ALA A 64 -11.95 19.01 12.88
C ALA A 64 -11.71 17.50 13.06
N ASN A 65 -12.24 16.92 14.13
CA ASN A 65 -12.15 15.48 14.39
C ASN A 65 -12.83 14.65 13.28
N LEU A 66 -14.02 15.05 12.81
CA LEU A 66 -14.71 14.38 11.71
C LEU A 66 -13.91 14.43 10.41
N ASN A 67 -13.25 15.57 10.13
CA ASN A 67 -12.41 15.71 8.94
C ASN A 67 -11.14 14.85 9.03
N LEU A 68 -10.49 14.80 10.21
CA LEU A 68 -9.35 13.92 10.45
C LEU A 68 -9.74 12.44 10.29
N ASP A 69 -10.90 12.03 10.82
CA ASP A 69 -11.40 10.65 10.67
C ASP A 69 -11.67 10.28 9.21
N ARG A 70 -12.24 11.20 8.42
CA ARG A 70 -12.44 10.99 6.98
C ARG A 70 -11.12 10.85 6.23
N LEU A 71 -10.13 11.66 6.58
CA LEU A 71 -8.81 11.62 5.95
C LEU A 71 -8.08 10.32 6.26
N ILE A 72 -8.04 9.91 7.53
CA ILE A 72 -7.46 8.65 7.98
C ILE A 72 -8.08 7.47 7.23
N ARG A 73 -9.42 7.38 7.19
CA ARG A 73 -10.11 6.31 6.45
C ARG A 73 -9.79 6.31 4.96
N SER A 74 -9.66 7.49 4.35
CA SER A 74 -9.32 7.59 2.93
C SER A 74 -7.90 7.09 2.66
N LEU A 75 -6.95 7.39 3.56
CA LEU A 75 -5.57 6.89 3.47
C LEU A 75 -5.49 5.39 3.74
N GLU A 76 -6.26 4.86 4.70
CA GLU A 76 -6.36 3.41 4.95
C GLU A 76 -6.93 2.68 3.74
N ASN A 77 -7.96 3.24 3.09
CA ASN A 77 -8.52 2.70 1.85
C ASN A 77 -7.49 2.71 0.72
N LEU A 78 -6.74 3.81 0.56
CA LEU A 78 -5.69 3.90 -0.45
C LEU A 78 -4.59 2.85 -0.18
N ARG A 79 -4.17 2.70 1.08
CA ARG A 79 -3.21 1.65 1.47
C ARG A 79 -3.73 0.27 1.10
N GLY A 80 -4.98 -0.04 1.42
CA GLY A 80 -5.60 -1.32 1.07
C GLY A 80 -5.62 -1.58 -0.44
N LEU A 81 -5.95 -0.57 -1.25
CA LEU A 81 -5.91 -0.69 -2.71
C LEU A 81 -4.48 -0.93 -3.25
N VAL A 82 -3.49 -0.27 -2.66
CA VAL A 82 -2.07 -0.45 -3.02
C VAL A 82 -1.57 -1.84 -2.62
N GLU A 83 -1.96 -2.34 -1.44
CA GLU A 83 -1.65 -3.70 -0.98
C GLU A 83 -2.30 -4.76 -1.88
N MET A 84 -3.57 -4.57 -2.27
CA MET A 84 -4.26 -5.46 -3.22
C MET A 84 -3.56 -5.47 -4.58
N SER A 85 -3.21 -4.30 -5.12
CA SER A 85 -2.46 -4.19 -6.37
C SER A 85 -1.13 -4.93 -6.32
N ARG A 86 -0.41 -4.84 -5.19
CA ARG A 86 0.84 -5.59 -4.96
C ARG A 86 0.63 -7.10 -5.04
N ASN A 87 -0.39 -7.61 -4.33
CA ASN A 87 -0.67 -9.04 -4.29
C ASN A 87 -1.05 -9.57 -5.69
N ASP A 88 -1.81 -8.80 -6.47
CA ASP A 88 -2.13 -9.14 -7.86
C ASP A 88 -0.87 -9.18 -8.75
N PHE A 89 0.12 -8.31 -8.51
CA PHE A 89 1.43 -8.38 -9.19
C PHE A 89 2.22 -9.63 -8.79
N ASP A 90 2.25 -10.00 -7.51
CA ASP A 90 2.93 -11.20 -7.02
C ASP A 90 2.35 -12.48 -7.65
N ASP A 91 1.01 -12.55 -7.80
CA ASP A 91 0.32 -13.67 -8.45
C ASP A 91 0.66 -13.78 -9.94
N LEU A 92 0.75 -12.65 -10.65
CA LEU A 92 1.17 -12.60 -12.06
C LEU A 92 2.64 -13.01 -12.24
N GLU A 93 3.51 -12.68 -11.29
CA GLU A 93 4.92 -13.09 -11.31
C GLU A 93 5.06 -14.61 -11.16
N GLN A 94 4.32 -15.23 -10.24
CA GLN A 94 4.29 -16.68 -10.10
C GLN A 94 3.82 -17.38 -11.38
N GLN A 95 2.77 -16.86 -12.03
CA GLN A 95 2.28 -17.43 -13.29
C GLN A 95 3.33 -17.37 -14.40
N GLN A 96 4.05 -16.26 -14.53
CA GLN A 96 5.13 -16.14 -15.52
C GLN A 96 6.30 -17.09 -15.23
N LEU A 97 6.68 -17.25 -13.96
CA LEU A 97 7.73 -18.19 -13.57
C LEU A 97 7.33 -19.64 -13.90
N ASP A 98 6.08 -20.01 -13.60
CA ASP A 98 5.54 -21.33 -13.91
C ASP A 98 5.50 -21.60 -15.43
N ASP A 99 5.08 -20.62 -16.22
CA ASP A 99 5.07 -20.72 -17.69
C ASP A 99 6.48 -20.81 -18.26
N MET A 100 7.44 -20.06 -17.72
CA MET A 100 8.84 -20.13 -18.12
C MET A 100 9.46 -21.49 -17.76
N LEU A 101 9.23 -22.00 -16.55
CA LEU A 101 9.67 -23.33 -16.12
C LEU A 101 9.07 -24.43 -17.01
N ARG A 102 7.79 -24.31 -17.37
CA ARG A 102 7.10 -25.22 -18.29
C ARG A 102 7.69 -25.18 -19.70
N ALA A 103 7.99 -23.99 -20.22
CA ALA A 103 8.62 -23.82 -21.52
C ALA A 103 10.05 -24.41 -21.53
N GLN A 104 10.83 -24.19 -20.47
CA GLN A 104 12.19 -24.73 -20.34
C GLN A 104 12.20 -26.26 -20.28
N SER A 105 11.30 -26.85 -19.51
CA SER A 105 11.14 -28.32 -19.43
C SER A 105 10.61 -28.92 -20.73
N GLY A 106 9.73 -28.23 -21.46
CA GLY A 106 9.28 -28.62 -22.80
C GLY A 106 10.43 -28.64 -23.82
N LEU A 107 11.30 -27.63 -23.80
CA LEU A 107 12.47 -27.57 -24.69
C LEU A 107 13.51 -28.67 -24.38
N ALA A 108 13.72 -28.99 -23.10
CA ALA A 108 14.62 -30.08 -22.69
C ALA A 108 14.13 -31.45 -23.20
N ASN A 109 12.82 -31.71 -23.14
CA ASN A 109 12.22 -32.94 -23.66
C ASN A 109 12.28 -33.07 -25.19
N ILE A 110 12.20 -31.96 -25.92
CA ILE A 110 12.33 -31.96 -27.39
C ILE A 110 13.78 -32.26 -27.80
N GLN A 111 14.77 -31.75 -27.05
CA GLN A 111 16.16 -32.05 -27.32
C GLN A 111 16.49 -33.53 -27.03
N SER A 112 15.96 -34.15 -25.97
CA SER A 112 16.25 -35.57 -25.69
C SER A 112 15.63 -36.52 -26.74
N ALA A 113 14.41 -36.24 -27.21
CA ALA A 113 13.74 -37.08 -28.21
C ALA A 113 14.32 -36.97 -29.63
N GLY A 114 15.04 -35.87 -29.94
CA GLY A 114 15.64 -35.63 -31.26
C GLY A 114 16.98 -36.34 -31.50
N PHE A 115 17.71 -36.71 -30.45
CA PHE A 115 19.02 -37.36 -30.57
C PHE A 115 18.96 -38.90 -30.43
N GLU A 116 17.88 -39.47 -29.92
CA GLU A 116 17.74 -40.94 -29.80
C GLU A 116 17.25 -41.62 -31.08
N ASN A 117 16.73 -40.88 -32.06
CA ASN A 117 16.18 -41.45 -33.31
C ASN A 117 17.17 -41.40 -34.51
N LEU A 118 18.46 -41.18 -34.26
CA LEU A 118 19.52 -41.11 -35.29
C LEU A 118 20.72 -42.06 -35.03
N ALA A 119 20.53 -43.10 -34.21
CA ALA A 119 21.54 -44.15 -33.99
C ALA A 119 21.15 -45.47 -34.68
#